data_AF-A0A353P4C7-F1
#
_entry.id   AF-A0A353P4C7-F1
#
_cell.length_a   1.000
_cell.length_b   1.000
_cell.length_c   1.000
_cell.angle_alpha   90.00
_cell.angle_beta   90.00
_cell.angle_gamma   90.00
#
_symmetry.space_group_name_H-M   'P 1'
#
loop_
_entity.id
_entity.type
_entity.pdbx_description
1 polymer ?
#
loop_
_entity_poly.entity_id
_entity_poly.type
_entity_poly.pdbx_seq_one_letter_code
_entity_poly.pdbx_strand_id
1 'polypeptide(L)' 'MAKKLVTGLFSTEEIKVLKKMFPNTSTEELAKKLNRKLKSVQARASKLGLKKTAKYLKKMYLSK' A
#
# COMPACT_ATOMS: atom_id res chain seq x y z
N MET A 1 21.77 -9.67 3.61
CA MET A 1 20.91 -9.88 4.80
C MET A 1 19.44 -9.76 4.37
N ALA A 2 18.68 -10.86 4.33
CA ALA A 2 17.26 -10.81 3.96
C ALA A 2 16.45 -10.26 5.15
N LYS A 3 15.94 -9.03 5.03
CA LYS A 3 15.02 -8.44 6.01
C LYS A 3 13.77 -9.33 6.08
N LYS A 4 13.51 -9.96 7.23
CA LYS A 4 12.30 -10.79 7.43
C LYS A 4 11.07 -9.89 7.31
N LEU A 5 10.37 -9.98 6.19
CA LEU A 5 9.14 -9.23 5.95
C LEU A 5 7.99 -9.93 6.67
N VAL A 6 7.07 -9.15 7.26
CA VAL A 6 5.92 -9.70 7.98
C VAL A 6 5.05 -10.52 7.03
N THR A 7 4.97 -11.83 7.27
CA THR A 7 4.13 -12.78 6.54
C THR A 7 2.96 -13.21 7.43
N GLY A 8 1.82 -12.51 7.36
CA GLY A 8 0.68 -12.82 8.20
C GLY A 8 -0.57 -11.98 7.91
N LEU A 9 -1.60 -12.20 8.73
CA LEU A 9 -2.87 -11.45 8.70
C LEU A 9 -2.64 -9.95 8.88
N PHE A 10 -3.43 -9.13 8.18
CA PHE A 10 -3.44 -7.69 8.39
C PHE A 10 -4.24 -7.39 9.66
N SER A 11 -3.60 -6.75 10.63
CA SER A 11 -4.31 -6.23 11.79
C SER A 11 -5.30 -5.14 11.36
N THR A 12 -6.35 -4.95 12.15
CA THR A 12 -7.36 -3.92 11.91
C THR A 12 -6.74 -2.53 11.81
N GLU A 13 -5.69 -2.26 12.59
CA GLU A 13 -4.90 -1.03 12.54
C GLU A 13 -4.15 -0.87 11.21
N GLU A 14 -3.48 -1.91 10.74
CA GLU A 14 -2.80 -1.88 9.44
C GLU A 14 -3.79 -1.64 8.30
N ILE A 15 -5.00 -2.20 8.39
CA ILE A 15 -6.06 -1.95 7.41
C ILE A 15 -6.52 -0.49 7.45
N LYS A 16 -6.70 0.09 8.65
CA LYS A 16 -7.06 1.52 8.81
C LYS A 16 -5.97 2.43 8.21
N VAL A 17 -4.71 2.15 8.52
CA VAL A 17 -3.56 2.88 7.98
C VAL A 17 -3.49 2.73 6.46
N LEU A 18 -3.66 1.51 5.94
CA LEU A 18 -3.70 1.23 4.52
C LEU A 18 -4.82 2.05 3.85
N LYS A 19 -6.05 2.02 4.36
CA LYS A 19 -7.18 2.78 3.80
C LYS A 19 -6.92 4.29 3.76
N LYS A 20 -6.32 4.85 4.82
CA LYS A 20 -6.07 6.28 4.93
C LYS A 20 -4.92 6.76 4.04
N MET A 21 -3.85 5.96 3.92
CA MET A 21 -2.62 6.36 3.22
C MET A 21 -2.57 5.87 1.77
N PHE A 22 -3.15 4.71 1.44
CA PHE A 22 -3.16 4.14 0.09
C PHE A 22 -3.60 5.10 -1.03
N PRO A 23 -4.66 5.93 -0.87
CA PRO A 23 -5.05 6.89 -1.90
C PRO A 23 -3.99 7.95 -2.23
N ASN A 24 -3.12 8.31 -1.28
CA ASN A 24 -2.18 9.42 -1.39
C ASN A 24 -0.70 9.00 -1.46
N THR A 25 -0.38 7.74 -1.16
CA THR A 25 1.00 7.24 -1.10
C THR A 25 1.17 6.02 -2.01
N SER A 26 2.37 5.83 -2.56
CA SER A 26 2.71 4.64 -3.36
C SER A 26 2.59 3.35 -2.55
N THR A 27 2.24 2.25 -3.21
CA THR A 27 2.18 0.93 -2.57
C THR A 27 3.54 0.51 -2.03
N GLU A 28 4.63 0.97 -2.63
CA GLU A 28 6.00 0.70 -2.20
C GLU A 28 6.34 1.41 -0.89
N GLU A 29 5.98 2.69 -0.77
CA GLU A 29 6.13 3.49 0.45
C GLU A 29 5.36 2.85 1.61
N LEU A 30 4.13 2.39 1.34
CA LEU A 30 3.34 1.66 2.32
C LEU A 30 3.95 0.32 2.72
N ALA A 31 4.48 -0.43 1.76
CA ALA A 31 5.18 -1.67 2.00
C ALA A 31 6.43 -1.45 2.88
N LYS A 32 7.20 -0.40 2.62
CA LYS A 32 8.35 0.00 3.46
C LYS A 32 7.89 0.37 4.87
N LYS A 33 6.84 1.18 5.00
CA LYS A 33 6.30 1.66 6.28
C LYS A 33 5.71 0.54 7.14
N LEU A 34 5.03 -0.42 6.52
CA LEU A 34 4.46 -1.60 7.18
C LEU A 34 5.45 -2.76 7.30
N ASN A 35 6.69 -2.59 6.82
CA ASN A 35 7.71 -3.64 6.72
C ASN A 35 7.18 -4.95 6.09
N ARG A 36 6.31 -4.79 5.09
CA ARG A 36 5.62 -5.89 4.40
C ARG A 36 6.05 -6.01 2.95
N LYS A 37 5.83 -7.20 2.39
CA LYS A 37 6.01 -7.42 0.94
C LYS A 37 5.02 -6.56 0.17
N LEU A 38 5.54 -5.87 -0.85
CA LEU A 38 4.75 -5.12 -1.83
C LEU A 38 3.58 -5.92 -2.38
N LYS A 39 3.83 -7.16 -2.83
CA LYS A 39 2.79 -8.08 -3.31
C LYS A 39 1.68 -8.33 -2.28
N SER A 40 2.03 -8.44 -1.00
CA SER A 40 1.05 -8.68 0.07
C SER A 40 0.17 -7.45 0.30
N VAL A 41 0.78 -6.26 0.32
CA VAL A 41 0.07 -4.98 0.42
C VAL A 41 -0.85 -4.77 -0.78
N GLN A 42 -0.38 -5.06 -1.99
CA GLN A 42 -1.17 -4.98 -3.21
C GLN A 42 -2.35 -5.96 -3.20
N ALA A 43 -2.12 -7.23 -2.87
CA ALA A 43 -3.18 -8.23 -2.76
C ALA A 43 -4.24 -7.82 -1.73
N ARG A 44 -3.82 -7.27 -0.58
CA ARG A 44 -4.73 -6.78 0.45
C ARG A 44 -5.51 -5.55 -0.01
N ALA A 45 -4.85 -4.59 -0.65
CA ALA A 45 -5.51 -3.40 -1.20
C ALA A 45 -6.54 -3.77 -2.27
N SER A 46 -6.21 -4.71 -3.16
CA SER A 46 -7.14 -5.24 -4.15
C SER A 46 -8.34 -5.94 -3.48
N LYS A 47 -8.09 -6.79 -2.47
CA LYS A 47 -9.16 -7.47 -1.71
C LYS A 47 -10.06 -6.47 -0.96
N LEU A 48 -9.53 -5.32 -0.57
CA LEU A 48 -10.27 -4.23 0.08
C LEU A 48 -10.90 -3.24 -0.93
N GLY A 49 -10.69 -3.43 -2.24
CA GLY A 49 -11.20 -2.52 -3.27
C GLY A 49 -10.58 -1.12 -3.22
N LEU A 50 -9.39 -0.96 -2.64
CA LEU A 50 -8.76 0.35 -2.50
C LEU A 50 -8.22 0.83 -3.84
N LYS A 51 -8.63 2.04 -4.22
CA LYS A 51 -8.19 2.71 -5.45
C LYS A 51 -7.29 3.88 -5.09
N LYS A 52 -6.33 4.19 -5.97
CA LYS A 52 -5.54 5.41 -5.89
C LYS A 52 -6.43 6.60 -6.24
N THR A 53 -6.22 7.74 -5.57
CA THR A 53 -6.98 8.95 -5.88
C THR A 53 -6.62 9.44 -7.29
N ALA A 54 -7.60 9.99 -8.00
CA ALA A 54 -7.38 10.63 -9.29
C ALA A 54 -6.26 11.69 -9.26
N LYS A 55 -6.08 12.40 -8.13
CA LYS A 55 -4.94 13.32 -7.92
C LYS A 55 -3.58 12.61 -7.97
N TYR A 56 -3.45 11.47 -7.31
CA TYR A 56 -2.21 10.68 -7.30
C TYR A 56 -1.94 10.09 -8.70
N LEU A 57 -2.98 9.54 -9.34
CA LEU A 57 -2.87 9.05 -10.72
C LEU A 57 -2.49 10.19 -11.67
N LYS A 58 -3.16 11.33 -11.61
CA LYS A 58 -2.83 12.51 -12.41
C LYS A 58 -1.38 12.93 -12.18
N LYS A 59 -0.91 13.03 -10.94
CA LYS A 59 0.50 13.34 -10.64
C LYS A 59 1.46 12.32 -11.28
N MET A 60 1.12 11.04 -11.27
CA MET A 60 1.96 9.98 -11.85
C MET A 60 1.97 10.00 -13.38
N TYR A 61 0.82 10.27 -14.02
CA TYR A 61 0.69 10.30 -15.49
C TYR A 61 1.10 11.64 -16.11
N LEU A 62 1.06 12.75 -15.37
CA LEU A 62 1.41 14.09 -15.86
C LEU A 62 2.92 14.37 -15.84
N SER A 63 3.72 13.45 -15.29
CA SER A 63 5.20 13.53 -15.28
C SER A 63 5.85 12.74 -16.42
N LYS A 64 5.11 12.47 -17.50
CA LYS A 64 5.61 11.82 -18.72
C LYS A 64 5.85 12.87 -19.79
#